data_AF-A0AAV3RGZ3-F1
#
_entry.id   AF-A0AAV3RGZ3-F1
#
_cell.length_a   1.000
_cell.length_b   1.000
_cell.length_c   1.000
_cell.angle_alpha   90.00
_cell.angle_beta   90.00
_cell.angle_gamma   90.00
#
_symmetry.space_group_name_H-M   'P 1'
#
loop_
_entity.id
_entity.type
_entity.pdbx_description
1 polymer ?
#
loop_
_entity_poly.entity_id
_entity_poly.type
_entity_poly.pdbx_seq_one_letter_code
_entity_poly.pdbx_strand_id
1 'polypeptide(L)'
;MSFPFPSLCFFLIVIIVPSLTASPVQDPEHVVQEVQRSIANATRARRNLGYLSCGTGNPIDDCWRCDPNWEQNRHRLADCAIGFGKNAIGGRDGKIYVVTDSGDDEPVTPKPGTLRHAVIQDEPLWIIFKRDMVIQLKEELIMNSFKTIDGRGASVHIAGGPCITVQFVTNIIIHGIHIHDCKQGGNTMVRDSPKHYGYRTISDGDGVSIFGGSHVWVDHCSLANCKDGLIDAIHGSTAITISNNFMTHHDKVMLLGHSDSYVQDKNMQVTIAFNHFGEGLVQRMPR
;
A
#
# COMPACT_ATOMS: atom_id res chain seq x y z
N MET A 1 70.12 8.66 1.94
CA MET A 1 69.07 8.32 0.97
C MET A 1 67.81 8.01 1.75
N SER A 2 66.87 8.95 1.76
CA SER A 2 65.63 8.90 2.53
C SER A 2 64.50 9.31 1.60
N PHE A 3 63.66 8.36 1.21
CA PHE A 3 62.46 8.61 0.41
C PHE A 3 61.31 9.00 1.35
N PRO A 4 60.52 10.05 1.04
CA PRO A 4 59.29 10.35 1.78
C PRO A 4 58.13 9.53 1.20
N PHE A 5 57.31 8.94 2.08
CA PHE A 5 56.02 8.36 1.73
C PHE A 5 55.00 9.48 1.42
N PRO A 6 54.17 9.37 0.37
CA PRO A 6 53.09 10.32 0.14
C PRO A 6 51.92 10.00 1.07
N SER A 7 51.48 11.02 1.82
CA SER A 7 50.25 10.99 2.61
C SER A 7 49.05 10.98 1.65
N LEU A 8 48.34 9.85 1.58
CA LEU A 8 47.11 9.72 0.81
C LEU A 8 45.95 10.24 1.68
N CYS A 9 45.59 11.51 1.52
CA CYS A 9 44.34 12.05 2.07
C CYS A 9 43.16 11.34 1.43
N PHE A 10 42.53 10.40 2.16
CA PHE A 10 41.21 9.89 1.83
C PHE A 10 40.20 11.02 2.05
N PHE A 11 39.85 11.73 0.97
CA PHE A 11 38.63 12.52 0.96
C PHE A 11 37.46 11.55 0.98
N LEU A 12 36.82 11.43 2.15
CA LEU A 12 35.54 10.76 2.29
C LEU A 12 34.52 11.60 1.51
N ILE A 13 34.30 11.29 0.23
CA ILE A 13 33.17 11.82 -0.52
C ILE A 13 31.94 11.17 0.10
N VAL A 14 31.32 11.88 1.04
CA VAL A 14 29.96 11.59 1.48
C VAL A 14 29.07 11.86 0.29
N ILE A 15 28.75 10.82 -0.48
CA ILE A 15 27.67 10.88 -1.46
C ILE A 15 26.40 11.02 -0.63
N ILE A 16 25.95 12.26 -0.43
CA ILE A 16 24.60 12.54 0.05
C ILE A 16 23.68 12.06 -1.07
N VAL A 17 23.20 10.82 -0.95
CA VAL A 17 22.06 10.38 -1.73
C VAL A 17 20.91 11.29 -1.30
N PRO A 18 20.35 12.13 -2.17
CA PRO A 18 19.21 12.94 -1.79
C PRO A 18 18.11 11.95 -1.40
N SER A 19 17.73 11.94 -0.13
CA SER A 19 16.48 11.31 0.29
C SER A 19 15.40 11.92 -0.60
N LEU A 20 14.85 11.13 -1.52
CA LEU A 20 13.70 11.50 -2.32
C LEU A 20 12.50 11.56 -1.35
N THR A 21 12.45 12.59 -0.52
CA THR A 21 11.25 12.89 0.27
C THR A 21 10.20 13.30 -0.75
N ALA A 22 9.21 12.44 -0.96
CA ALA A 22 8.07 12.78 -1.79
C ALA A 22 7.50 14.11 -1.30
N SER A 23 7.40 15.06 -2.22
CA SER A 23 6.85 16.37 -1.91
C SER A 23 5.34 16.23 -1.71
N PRO A 24 4.75 16.86 -0.68
CA PRO A 24 3.29 16.96 -0.61
C PRO A 24 2.75 17.54 -1.92
N VAL A 25 1.52 17.18 -2.28
CA VAL A 25 0.85 17.78 -3.43
C VAL A 25 0.76 19.29 -3.19
N GLN A 26 1.24 20.07 -4.16
CA GLN A 26 1.47 21.51 -4.00
C GLN A 26 0.20 22.33 -3.75
N ASP A 27 -0.93 21.90 -4.29
CA ASP A 27 -2.23 22.56 -4.12
C ASP A 27 -3.27 21.58 -3.55
N PRO A 28 -3.36 21.45 -2.22
CA PRO A 28 -4.29 20.53 -1.58
C PRO A 28 -5.76 20.88 -1.84
N GLU A 29 -6.07 22.18 -1.96
CA GLU A 29 -7.44 22.63 -2.20
C GLU A 29 -7.91 22.26 -3.60
N HIS A 30 -7.03 22.34 -4.59
CA HIS A 30 -7.35 21.82 -5.93
C HIS A 30 -7.68 20.33 -5.91
N VAL A 31 -6.94 19.50 -5.14
CA VAL A 31 -7.25 18.07 -4.99
C VAL A 31 -8.62 17.86 -4.35
N VAL A 32 -8.95 18.62 -3.30
CA VAL A 32 -10.27 18.56 -2.65
C VAL A 32 -11.39 18.91 -3.64
N GLN A 33 -11.22 19.98 -4.43
CA GLN A 33 -12.19 20.39 -5.44
C GLN A 33 -12.37 19.32 -6.54
N GLU A 34 -11.28 18.66 -6.95
CA GLU A 34 -11.32 17.56 -7.92
C GLU A 34 -12.10 16.35 -7.38
N VAL A 35 -11.85 15.96 -6.13
CA VAL A 35 -12.61 14.89 -5.46
C VAL A 35 -14.11 15.23 -5.40
N GLN A 36 -14.44 16.44 -4.92
CA GLN A 36 -15.84 16.89 -4.83
C GLN A 36 -16.53 16.90 -6.21
N ARG A 37 -15.83 17.38 -7.25
CA ARG A 37 -16.33 17.38 -8.62
C ARG A 37 -16.55 15.96 -9.13
N SER A 38 -15.62 15.04 -8.87
CA SER A 38 -15.72 13.63 -9.26
C SER A 38 -16.94 12.96 -8.63
N ILE A 39 -17.15 13.16 -7.31
CA ILE A 39 -18.33 12.66 -6.58
C ILE A 39 -19.63 13.25 -7.14
N ALA A 40 -19.67 14.57 -7.36
CA ALA A 40 -20.85 15.24 -7.88
C ALA A 40 -21.22 14.74 -9.28
N ASN A 41 -20.22 14.52 -10.15
CA ASN A 41 -20.42 13.99 -11.49
C ASN A 41 -20.94 12.54 -11.45
N ALA A 42 -20.33 11.67 -10.65
CA ALA A 42 -20.79 10.28 -10.49
C ALA A 42 -22.21 10.21 -9.92
N THR A 43 -22.52 11.05 -8.92
CA THR A 43 -23.87 11.13 -8.34
C THR A 43 -24.91 11.60 -9.36
N ARG A 44 -24.59 12.60 -10.19
CA ARG A 44 -25.46 13.08 -11.27
C ARG A 44 -25.67 12.00 -12.34
N ALA A 45 -24.59 11.33 -12.75
CA ALA A 45 -24.66 10.22 -13.70
C ALA A 45 -25.62 9.15 -13.17
N ARG A 46 -25.45 8.68 -11.93
CA ARG A 46 -26.34 7.70 -11.29
C ARG A 46 -27.82 8.09 -11.29
N ARG A 47 -28.16 9.37 -11.13
CA ARG A 47 -29.56 9.84 -11.15
C ARG A 47 -30.21 9.74 -12.54
N ASN A 48 -29.40 9.71 -13.60
CA ASN A 48 -29.85 9.60 -14.98
C ASN A 48 -29.82 8.15 -15.51
N LEU A 49 -29.46 7.19 -14.65
CA LEU A 49 -29.27 5.79 -14.99
C LEU A 49 -30.52 4.95 -14.68
N GLY A 50 -30.83 3.98 -15.54
CA GLY A 50 -31.88 2.98 -15.31
C GLY A 50 -31.41 1.88 -14.35
N TYR A 51 -32.34 1.10 -13.77
CA TYR A 51 -32.06 0.10 -12.73
C TYR A 51 -30.98 -0.95 -13.08
N LEU A 52 -30.67 -1.16 -14.37
CA LEU A 52 -29.72 -2.16 -14.89
C LEU A 52 -28.41 -1.59 -15.46
N SER A 53 -28.16 -0.28 -15.39
CA SER A 53 -26.95 0.30 -15.97
C SER A 53 -25.77 0.34 -14.99
N CYS A 54 -24.55 0.26 -15.52
CA CYS A 54 -23.35 0.38 -14.70
C CYS A 54 -23.16 1.82 -14.22
N GLY A 55 -23.00 1.99 -12.90
CA GLY A 55 -22.85 3.29 -12.24
C GLY A 55 -23.49 3.29 -10.86
N THR A 56 -22.67 3.27 -9.84
CA THR A 56 -23.01 3.20 -8.42
C THR A 56 -23.05 4.59 -7.76
N GLY A 57 -22.51 5.62 -8.44
CA GLY A 57 -22.31 6.95 -7.88
C GLY A 57 -20.99 7.09 -7.11
N ASN A 58 -20.22 6.00 -7.03
CA ASN A 58 -18.85 5.99 -6.55
C ASN A 58 -17.91 6.14 -7.76
N PRO A 59 -17.26 7.30 -7.94
CA PRO A 59 -16.44 7.56 -9.13
C PRO A 59 -15.25 6.60 -9.28
N ILE A 60 -14.72 6.06 -8.18
CA ILE A 60 -13.62 5.09 -8.22
C ILE A 60 -14.12 3.80 -8.87
N ASP A 61 -15.21 3.24 -8.35
CA ASP A 61 -15.79 2.00 -8.84
C ASP A 61 -16.34 2.16 -10.26
N ASP A 62 -17.03 3.26 -10.53
CA ASP A 62 -17.64 3.56 -11.82
C ASP A 62 -16.58 3.69 -12.94
N CYS A 63 -15.34 4.02 -12.60
CA CYS A 63 -14.22 4.14 -13.54
C CYS A 63 -13.74 2.78 -14.11
N TRP A 64 -13.75 1.71 -13.31
CA TRP A 64 -13.22 0.40 -13.71
C TRP A 64 -14.24 -0.75 -13.68
N ARG A 65 -15.19 -0.78 -12.74
CA ARG A 65 -16.18 -1.87 -12.62
C ARG A 65 -17.13 -1.94 -13.81
N CYS A 66 -17.27 -0.82 -14.53
CA CYS A 66 -18.07 -0.75 -15.74
C CYS A 66 -17.37 -1.28 -16.99
N ASP A 67 -16.11 -1.70 -16.88
CA ASP A 67 -15.44 -2.41 -17.96
C ASP A 67 -15.81 -3.90 -17.93
N PRO A 68 -16.60 -4.42 -18.89
CA PRO A 68 -16.91 -5.85 -18.94
C PRO A 68 -15.66 -6.72 -19.20
N ASN A 69 -14.57 -6.13 -19.70
CA ASN A 69 -13.29 -6.78 -19.98
C ASN A 69 -12.22 -6.41 -18.94
N TRP A 70 -12.60 -6.07 -17.71
CA TRP A 70 -11.66 -5.69 -16.65
C TRP A 70 -10.55 -6.73 -16.44
N GLU A 71 -10.82 -8.02 -16.69
CA GLU A 71 -9.83 -9.09 -16.58
C GLU A 71 -8.69 -8.95 -17.59
N GLN A 72 -8.99 -8.53 -18.81
CA GLN A 72 -8.00 -8.25 -19.85
C GLN A 72 -7.37 -6.86 -19.65
N ASN A 73 -8.08 -5.95 -18.97
CA ASN A 73 -7.67 -4.56 -18.74
C ASN A 73 -7.32 -4.28 -17.27
N ARG A 74 -6.74 -5.25 -16.55
CA ARG A 74 -6.51 -5.15 -15.09
C ARG A 74 -5.85 -3.85 -14.66
N HIS A 75 -4.85 -3.41 -15.43
CA HIS A 75 -4.04 -2.24 -15.14
C HIS A 75 -4.84 -0.93 -15.16
N ARG A 76 -5.99 -0.89 -15.85
CA ARG A 76 -6.89 0.29 -15.90
C ARG A 76 -7.32 0.77 -14.52
N LEU A 77 -7.37 -0.13 -13.53
CA LEU A 77 -7.66 0.22 -12.15
C LEU A 77 -6.75 1.35 -11.64
N ALA A 78 -5.46 1.35 -12.00
CA ALA A 78 -4.48 2.33 -11.51
C ALA A 78 -4.79 3.78 -11.95
N ASP A 79 -5.64 3.98 -12.95
CA ASP A 79 -6.05 5.31 -13.41
C ASP A 79 -7.35 5.80 -12.72
N CYS A 80 -7.93 4.98 -11.83
CA CYS A 80 -9.24 5.25 -11.20
C CYS A 80 -9.16 5.80 -9.77
N ALA A 81 -7.97 5.90 -9.20
CA ALA A 81 -7.77 6.50 -7.90
C ALA A 81 -8.15 8.00 -7.91
N ILE A 82 -8.69 8.48 -6.80
CA ILE A 82 -8.98 9.91 -6.60
C ILE A 82 -8.27 10.42 -5.34
N GLY A 83 -8.28 11.73 -5.12
CA GLY A 83 -7.72 12.33 -3.92
C GLY A 83 -6.20 12.41 -3.95
N PHE A 84 -5.58 12.46 -2.76
CA PHE A 84 -4.14 12.66 -2.64
C PHE A 84 -3.32 11.48 -3.19
N GLY A 85 -3.84 10.26 -3.08
CA GLY A 85 -3.24 9.06 -3.67
C GLY A 85 -3.56 8.82 -5.14
N LYS A 86 -4.21 9.74 -5.85
CA LYS A 86 -4.63 9.54 -7.25
C LYS A 86 -3.49 9.20 -8.23
N ASN A 87 -2.26 9.58 -7.87
CA ASN A 87 -1.06 9.32 -8.68
C ASN A 87 -0.34 8.02 -8.29
N ALA A 88 -0.89 7.21 -7.39
CA ALA A 88 -0.37 5.89 -7.06
C ALA A 88 -0.57 4.95 -8.25
N ILE A 89 0.44 4.83 -9.11
CA ILE A 89 0.33 3.99 -10.33
C ILE A 89 0.59 2.50 -10.06
N GLY A 90 1.06 2.14 -8.86
CA GLY A 90 1.37 0.75 -8.52
C GLY A 90 2.34 0.12 -9.51
N GLY A 91 2.02 -1.11 -9.93
CA GLY A 91 2.75 -1.84 -10.97
C GLY A 91 2.16 -1.71 -12.38
N ARG A 92 1.38 -0.66 -12.69
CA ARG A 92 0.65 -0.49 -13.97
C ARG A 92 1.53 -0.69 -15.21
N ASP A 93 2.75 -0.17 -15.16
CA ASP A 93 3.68 -0.17 -16.29
C ASP A 93 4.61 -1.42 -16.29
N GLY A 94 4.27 -2.40 -15.46
CA GLY A 94 4.98 -3.66 -15.28
C GLY A 94 4.31 -4.85 -15.96
N LYS A 95 4.95 -6.02 -15.85
CA LYS A 95 4.35 -7.30 -16.25
C LYS A 95 3.41 -7.81 -15.14
N ILE A 96 2.46 -8.65 -15.53
CA ILE A 96 1.68 -9.42 -14.58
C ILE A 96 2.57 -10.50 -13.96
N TYR A 97 2.60 -10.57 -12.63
CA TYR A 97 3.17 -11.67 -11.87
C TYR A 97 2.04 -12.48 -11.25
N VAL A 98 2.02 -13.79 -11.48
CA VAL A 98 0.99 -14.68 -10.92
C VAL A 98 1.55 -15.41 -9.72
N VAL A 99 1.01 -15.13 -8.54
CA VAL A 99 1.27 -15.91 -7.32
C VAL A 99 0.61 -17.28 -7.47
N THR A 100 1.42 -18.33 -7.38
CA THR A 100 0.99 -19.73 -7.49
C THR A 100 1.20 -20.52 -6.21
N ASP A 101 2.03 -20.01 -5.31
CA ASP A 101 2.41 -20.61 -4.04
C ASP A 101 2.07 -19.64 -2.89
N SER A 102 1.32 -20.13 -1.91
CA SER A 102 0.91 -19.35 -0.72
C SER A 102 1.92 -19.45 0.43
N GLY A 103 3.01 -20.20 0.27
CA GLY A 103 4.05 -20.36 1.29
C GLY A 103 4.90 -19.10 1.49
N ASP A 104 5.43 -18.95 2.71
CA ASP A 104 6.27 -17.82 3.13
C ASP A 104 7.40 -18.22 4.09
N ASP A 105 7.90 -19.45 3.96
CA ASP A 105 8.80 -20.04 4.97
C ASP A 105 10.17 -19.34 5.09
N GLU A 106 10.60 -18.62 4.04
CA GLU A 106 11.94 -18.04 3.92
C GLU A 106 11.89 -16.52 3.72
N PRO A 107 11.89 -15.71 4.80
CA PRO A 107 11.82 -14.24 4.73
C PRO A 107 13.00 -13.58 4.00
N VAL A 108 14.15 -14.26 3.93
CA VAL A 108 15.37 -13.76 3.26
C VAL A 108 15.52 -14.31 1.84
N THR A 109 15.03 -15.51 1.55
CA THR A 109 15.21 -16.15 0.23
C THR A 109 13.87 -16.66 -0.31
N PRO A 110 12.91 -15.76 -0.57
CA PRO A 110 11.57 -16.16 -0.99
C PRO A 110 11.61 -16.87 -2.34
N LYS A 111 10.84 -17.95 -2.48
CA LYS A 111 10.78 -18.76 -3.69
C LYS A 111 10.01 -18.03 -4.80
N PRO A 112 10.47 -18.05 -6.07
CA PRO A 112 9.65 -17.62 -7.20
C PRO A 112 8.29 -18.34 -7.20
N GLY A 113 7.24 -17.59 -7.53
CA GLY A 113 5.85 -18.04 -7.42
C GLY A 113 5.14 -17.63 -6.12
N THR A 114 5.86 -17.17 -5.08
CA THR A 114 5.25 -16.63 -3.85
C THR A 114 4.99 -15.14 -3.93
N LEU A 115 4.13 -14.63 -3.03
CA LEU A 115 3.86 -13.20 -2.88
C LEU A 115 5.12 -12.43 -2.42
N ARG A 116 5.85 -12.94 -1.43
CA ARG A 116 7.07 -12.28 -0.93
C ARG A 116 8.12 -12.12 -2.02
N HIS A 117 8.30 -13.13 -2.87
CA HIS A 117 9.22 -12.99 -4.00
C HIS A 117 8.74 -11.90 -4.97
N ALA A 118 7.44 -11.82 -5.25
CA ALA A 118 6.90 -10.83 -6.17
C ALA A 118 7.11 -9.39 -5.68
N VAL A 119 6.76 -9.09 -4.44
CA VAL A 119 6.72 -7.70 -3.94
C VAL A 119 8.10 -7.06 -3.78
N ILE A 120 9.17 -7.86 -3.69
CA ILE A 120 10.53 -7.34 -3.53
C ILE A 120 11.23 -7.04 -4.85
N GLN A 121 10.68 -7.41 -6.02
CA GLN A 121 11.40 -7.25 -7.29
C GLN A 121 11.70 -5.78 -7.63
N ASP A 122 12.78 -5.52 -8.36
CA ASP A 122 13.18 -4.17 -8.78
C ASP A 122 12.20 -3.62 -9.82
N GLU A 123 11.72 -4.46 -10.75
CA GLU A 123 10.77 -4.02 -11.77
C GLU A 123 9.37 -3.73 -11.21
N PRO A 124 8.58 -2.84 -11.86
CA PRO A 124 7.16 -2.72 -11.59
C PRO A 124 6.46 -4.05 -11.82
N LEU A 125 5.55 -4.45 -10.91
CA LEU A 125 4.78 -5.69 -11.04
C LEU A 125 3.32 -5.50 -10.66
N TRP A 126 2.44 -6.00 -11.54
CA TRP A 126 1.03 -6.19 -11.25
C TRP A 126 0.80 -7.63 -10.76
N ILE A 127 0.66 -7.79 -9.45
CA ILE A 127 0.66 -9.10 -8.79
C ILE A 127 -0.78 -9.58 -8.65
N ILE A 128 -1.08 -10.73 -9.27
CA ILE A 128 -2.38 -11.41 -9.19
C ILE A 128 -2.23 -12.81 -8.60
N PHE A 129 -3.35 -13.46 -8.31
CA PHE A 129 -3.36 -14.78 -7.66
C PHE A 129 -4.02 -15.81 -8.56
N LYS A 130 -3.38 -16.98 -8.69
CA LYS A 130 -3.86 -18.06 -9.56
C LYS A 130 -5.18 -18.69 -9.09
N ARG A 131 -5.45 -18.62 -7.79
CA ARG A 131 -6.58 -19.24 -7.11
C ARG A 131 -6.75 -18.59 -5.74
N ASP A 132 -7.83 -18.94 -5.05
CA ASP A 132 -8.03 -18.58 -3.65
C ASP A 132 -6.85 -19.06 -2.79
N MET A 133 -6.40 -18.21 -1.87
CA MET A 133 -5.22 -18.46 -1.04
C MET A 133 -5.38 -17.84 0.33
N VAL A 134 -4.91 -18.56 1.35
CA VAL A 134 -4.60 -18.00 2.66
C VAL A 134 -3.08 -17.99 2.79
N ILE A 135 -2.51 -16.80 2.90
CA ILE A 135 -1.08 -16.56 3.00
C ILE A 135 -0.79 -16.16 4.46
N GLN A 136 -0.23 -17.09 5.22
CA GLN A 136 0.26 -16.82 6.55
C GLN A 136 1.73 -16.46 6.47
N LEU A 137 2.02 -15.15 6.53
CA LEU A 137 3.39 -14.67 6.49
C LEU A 137 4.14 -15.07 7.76
N LYS A 138 5.45 -15.32 7.63
CA LYS A 138 6.33 -15.57 8.80
C LYS A 138 6.86 -14.27 9.39
N GLU A 139 7.04 -13.26 8.54
CA GLU A 139 7.58 -11.94 8.89
C GLU A 139 6.81 -10.85 8.14
N GLU A 140 6.99 -9.58 8.52
CA GLU A 140 6.39 -8.46 7.78
C GLU A 140 6.65 -8.59 6.27
N LEU A 141 5.62 -8.40 5.44
CA LEU A 141 5.75 -8.35 4.00
C LEU A 141 6.23 -6.96 3.59
N ILE A 142 7.54 -6.75 3.73
CA ILE A 142 8.22 -5.55 3.24
C ILE A 142 8.36 -5.66 1.73
N MET A 143 8.10 -4.55 1.03
CA MET A 143 8.06 -4.51 -0.43
C MET A 143 8.89 -3.38 -1.02
N ASN A 144 9.24 -3.54 -2.29
CA ASN A 144 9.86 -2.50 -3.11
C ASN A 144 8.79 -1.61 -3.76
N SER A 145 9.20 -0.47 -4.34
CA SER A 145 8.32 0.48 -5.04
C SER A 145 7.64 -0.14 -6.29
N PHE A 146 6.60 0.51 -6.79
CA PHE A 146 5.89 0.15 -8.03
C PHE A 146 5.27 -1.25 -8.02
N LYS A 147 4.44 -1.52 -7.00
CA LYS A 147 3.77 -2.81 -6.84
C LYS A 147 2.26 -2.60 -6.76
N THR A 148 1.53 -3.45 -7.47
CA THR A 148 0.10 -3.62 -7.25
C THR A 148 -0.14 -5.03 -6.73
N ILE A 149 -0.79 -5.17 -5.59
CA ILE A 149 -1.38 -6.43 -5.13
C ILE A 149 -2.86 -6.39 -5.51
N ASP A 150 -3.28 -7.20 -6.49
CA ASP A 150 -4.63 -7.22 -7.04
C ASP A 150 -5.30 -8.58 -6.78
N GLY A 151 -6.19 -8.61 -5.78
CA GLY A 151 -6.96 -9.79 -5.41
C GLY A 151 -8.13 -10.12 -6.34
N ARG A 152 -8.48 -9.27 -7.32
CA ARG A 152 -9.66 -9.52 -8.16
C ARG A 152 -9.57 -10.86 -8.90
N GLY A 153 -10.62 -11.66 -8.78
CA GLY A 153 -10.71 -13.01 -9.38
C GLY A 153 -10.28 -14.14 -8.45
N ALA A 154 -9.84 -13.86 -7.23
CA ALA A 154 -9.54 -14.85 -6.20
C ALA A 154 -9.89 -14.32 -4.81
N SER A 155 -10.26 -15.20 -3.88
CA SER A 155 -10.36 -14.88 -2.46
C SER A 155 -8.99 -15.02 -1.80
N VAL A 156 -8.35 -13.89 -1.51
CA VAL A 156 -6.97 -13.85 -1.00
C VAL A 156 -6.96 -13.28 0.40
N HIS A 157 -6.46 -14.06 1.34
CA HIS A 157 -6.34 -13.69 2.74
C HIS A 157 -4.87 -13.60 3.15
N ILE A 158 -4.44 -12.47 3.69
CA ILE A 158 -3.19 -12.34 4.44
C ILE A 158 -3.58 -12.34 5.92
N ALA A 159 -3.31 -13.46 6.59
CA ALA A 159 -3.86 -13.68 7.93
C ALA A 159 -3.05 -14.61 8.84
N GLY A 160 -3.23 -14.43 10.15
CA GLY A 160 -2.69 -15.30 11.19
C GLY A 160 -1.17 -15.19 11.42
N GLY A 161 -0.52 -14.21 10.80
CA GLY A 161 0.89 -13.87 10.95
C GLY A 161 1.10 -12.36 10.85
N PRO A 162 2.33 -11.86 10.69
CA PRO A 162 2.57 -10.48 10.32
C PRO A 162 1.92 -10.13 8.97
N CYS A 163 1.75 -8.85 8.70
CA CYS A 163 1.04 -8.39 7.51
C CYS A 163 1.90 -7.41 6.70
N ILE A 164 1.30 -6.38 6.10
CA ILE A 164 1.92 -5.60 5.03
C ILE A 164 2.67 -4.39 5.58
N THR A 165 3.90 -4.18 5.11
CA THR A 165 4.71 -3.01 5.48
C THR A 165 5.24 -2.29 4.25
N VAL A 166 4.72 -1.09 3.99
CA VAL A 166 5.13 -0.16 2.93
C VAL A 166 6.13 0.82 3.54
N GLN A 167 7.41 0.45 3.55
CA GLN A 167 8.46 1.22 4.21
C GLN A 167 9.37 1.94 3.21
N PHE A 168 9.42 3.27 3.26
CA PHE A 168 10.28 4.14 2.45
C PHE A 168 10.22 3.87 0.94
N VAL A 169 9.06 3.44 0.45
CA VAL A 169 8.80 3.15 -0.96
C VAL A 169 7.63 3.95 -1.49
N THR A 170 7.49 3.96 -2.81
CA THR A 170 6.47 4.75 -3.50
C THR A 170 5.70 3.94 -4.54
N ASN A 171 4.54 4.44 -4.95
CA ASN A 171 3.69 3.86 -6.00
C ASN A 171 3.26 2.44 -5.65
N ILE A 172 2.44 2.31 -4.62
CA ILE A 172 1.90 1.04 -4.14
C ILE A 172 0.37 1.07 -4.25
N ILE A 173 -0.20 0.01 -4.83
CA ILE A 173 -1.65 -0.25 -4.81
C ILE A 173 -1.88 -1.58 -4.09
N ILE A 174 -2.73 -1.58 -3.07
CA ILE A 174 -3.21 -2.79 -2.38
C ILE A 174 -4.71 -2.84 -2.62
N HIS A 175 -5.16 -3.82 -3.40
CA HIS A 175 -6.53 -3.86 -3.90
C HIS A 175 -7.18 -5.24 -3.76
N GLY A 176 -8.39 -5.26 -3.18
CA GLY A 176 -9.28 -6.41 -3.27
C GLY A 176 -8.85 -7.65 -2.48
N ILE A 177 -8.11 -7.48 -1.38
CA ILE A 177 -7.65 -8.58 -0.52
C ILE A 177 -8.23 -8.49 0.89
N HIS A 178 -8.25 -9.62 1.60
CA HIS A 178 -8.64 -9.70 3.01
C HIS A 178 -7.39 -9.70 3.89
N ILE A 179 -7.33 -8.82 4.88
CA ILE A 179 -6.20 -8.64 5.80
C ILE A 179 -6.74 -8.73 7.22
N HIS A 180 -6.46 -9.81 7.94
CA HIS A 180 -7.04 -9.98 9.27
C HIS A 180 -6.22 -10.87 10.18
N ASP A 181 -6.51 -10.81 11.47
CA ASP A 181 -5.80 -11.60 12.48
C ASP A 181 -4.28 -11.37 12.48
N CYS A 182 -3.83 -10.18 12.05
CA CYS A 182 -2.42 -9.82 11.97
C CYS A 182 -1.76 -9.92 13.35
N LYS A 183 -0.55 -10.46 13.38
CA LYS A 183 0.26 -10.70 14.59
C LYS A 183 1.61 -10.01 14.45
N GLN A 184 2.31 -9.87 15.56
CA GLN A 184 3.68 -9.38 15.55
C GLN A 184 4.61 -10.45 14.97
N GLY A 185 5.65 -10.00 14.25
CA GLY A 185 6.78 -10.80 13.79
C GLY A 185 8.05 -9.99 13.92
N GLY A 186 9.21 -10.64 13.78
CA GLY A 186 10.49 -9.95 13.74
C GLY A 186 11.56 -10.69 14.52
N ASN A 187 12.58 -9.94 14.95
CA ASN A 187 13.84 -10.44 15.49
C ASN A 187 14.59 -11.36 14.52
N THR A 188 14.53 -11.03 13.23
CA THR A 188 15.17 -11.80 12.18
C THR A 188 15.54 -10.91 11.00
N MET A 189 16.25 -11.49 10.03
CA MET A 189 16.55 -10.85 8.77
C MET A 189 15.36 -10.96 7.83
N VAL A 190 14.97 -9.85 7.20
CA VAL A 190 13.87 -9.80 6.22
C VAL A 190 14.36 -9.09 4.97
N ARG A 191 14.06 -9.67 3.80
CA ARG A 191 14.39 -9.11 2.49
C ARG A 191 13.34 -8.10 2.05
N ASP A 192 13.80 -6.97 1.53
CA ASP A 192 12.96 -5.87 1.00
C ASP A 192 13.20 -5.61 -0.50
N SER A 193 14.31 -6.08 -1.06
CA SER A 193 14.66 -5.98 -2.48
C SER A 193 15.53 -7.16 -2.93
N PRO A 194 15.82 -7.35 -4.22
CA PRO A 194 16.67 -8.46 -4.67
C PRO A 194 18.11 -8.32 -4.15
N LYS A 195 18.53 -7.11 -3.77
CA LYS A 195 19.91 -6.78 -3.39
C LYS A 195 20.09 -6.44 -1.91
N HIS A 196 19.01 -6.24 -1.16
CA HIS A 196 19.07 -5.83 0.23
C HIS A 196 18.13 -6.66 1.11
N TYR A 197 18.58 -6.92 2.32
CA TYR A 197 17.81 -7.48 3.43
C TYR A 197 18.41 -6.95 4.73
N GLY A 198 17.58 -6.71 5.74
CA GLY A 198 17.98 -6.07 6.99
C GLY A 198 17.39 -6.76 8.20
N TYR A 199 17.99 -6.53 9.38
CA TYR A 199 17.44 -7.02 10.63
C TYR A 199 16.18 -6.22 10.99
N ARG A 200 15.10 -6.93 11.32
CA ARG A 200 13.82 -6.36 11.74
C ARG A 200 13.58 -6.65 13.21
N THR A 201 13.26 -5.62 13.97
CA THR A 201 12.72 -5.78 15.32
C THR A 201 11.27 -6.25 15.27
N ILE A 202 10.68 -6.47 16.43
CA ILE A 202 9.27 -6.85 16.55
C ILE A 202 8.39 -5.77 15.92
N SER A 203 7.52 -6.18 14.99
CA SER A 203 6.50 -5.33 14.39
C SER A 203 5.30 -5.15 15.32
N ASP A 204 4.53 -4.08 15.13
CA ASP A 204 3.35 -3.80 15.96
C ASP A 204 2.19 -4.77 15.67
N GLY A 205 2.19 -5.33 14.46
CA GLY A 205 1.17 -6.28 13.98
C GLY A 205 -0.06 -5.58 13.40
N ASP A 206 0.17 -4.47 12.71
CA ASP A 206 -0.83 -3.76 11.91
C ASP A 206 -1.25 -4.57 10.68
N GLY A 207 -2.42 -4.26 10.13
CA GLY A 207 -2.84 -4.80 8.83
C GLY A 207 -1.99 -4.27 7.68
N VAL A 208 -1.96 -2.94 7.53
CA VAL A 208 -1.14 -2.21 6.56
C VAL A 208 -0.39 -1.09 7.27
N SER A 209 0.92 -1.20 7.38
CA SER A 209 1.79 -0.16 7.92
C SER A 209 2.45 0.62 6.78
N ILE A 210 2.21 1.93 6.71
CA ILE A 210 2.79 2.85 5.72
C ILE A 210 3.78 3.75 6.47
N PHE A 211 5.07 3.47 6.29
CA PHE A 211 6.16 4.09 7.03
C PHE A 211 7.05 4.89 6.10
N GLY A 212 6.92 6.23 6.11
CA GLY A 212 7.60 7.10 5.15
C GLY A 212 7.28 6.77 3.68
N GLY A 213 6.11 6.20 3.41
CA GLY A 213 5.67 5.82 2.07
C GLY A 213 4.96 6.98 1.34
N SER A 214 4.97 6.95 0.01
CA SER A 214 4.27 7.96 -0.79
C SER A 214 3.56 7.40 -2.00
N HIS A 215 2.50 8.06 -2.48
CA HIS A 215 1.71 7.56 -3.61
C HIS A 215 1.22 6.13 -3.34
N VAL A 216 0.43 5.98 -2.27
CA VAL A 216 -0.11 4.71 -1.81
C VAL A 216 -1.63 4.72 -1.92
N TRP A 217 -2.19 3.63 -2.44
CA TRP A 217 -3.63 3.46 -2.55
C TRP A 217 -4.06 2.11 -1.97
N VAL A 218 -4.83 2.15 -0.87
CA VAL A 218 -5.43 0.96 -0.25
C VAL A 218 -6.92 0.97 -0.57
N ASP A 219 -7.34 0.05 -1.43
CA ASP A 219 -8.67 0.05 -2.04
C ASP A 219 -9.39 -1.30 -1.95
N HIS A 220 -10.69 -1.32 -1.70
CA HIS A 220 -11.49 -2.56 -1.71
C HIS A 220 -10.95 -3.69 -0.83
N CYS A 221 -10.16 -3.37 0.21
CA CYS A 221 -9.66 -4.36 1.14
C CYS A 221 -10.65 -4.59 2.27
N SER A 222 -10.70 -5.83 2.77
CA SER A 222 -11.43 -6.15 4.00
C SER A 222 -10.44 -6.26 5.15
N LEU A 223 -10.57 -5.43 6.20
CA LEU A 223 -9.63 -5.39 7.32
C LEU A 223 -10.31 -5.65 8.66
N ALA A 224 -9.75 -6.53 9.49
CA ALA A 224 -10.31 -6.83 10.82
C ALA A 224 -9.29 -7.42 11.80
N ASN A 225 -9.55 -7.28 13.10
CA ASN A 225 -8.92 -8.05 14.19
C ASN A 225 -7.37 -8.15 14.12
N CYS A 226 -6.70 -7.05 13.80
CA CYS A 226 -5.23 -7.00 13.80
C CYS A 226 -4.70 -6.83 15.24
N LYS A 227 -3.38 -6.91 15.44
CA LYS A 227 -2.81 -6.81 16.79
C LYS A 227 -2.80 -5.38 17.30
N ASP A 228 -2.45 -4.41 16.46
CA ASP A 228 -2.48 -2.98 16.81
C ASP A 228 -3.40 -2.16 15.90
N GLY A 229 -2.93 -1.60 14.79
CA GLY A 229 -3.72 -0.83 13.82
C GLY A 229 -4.33 -1.67 12.68
N LEU A 230 -5.37 -1.19 12.00
CA LEU A 230 -5.74 -1.76 10.68
C LEU A 230 -4.91 -1.11 9.57
N ILE A 231 -4.88 0.22 9.51
CA ILE A 231 -4.06 0.97 8.56
C ILE A 231 -3.38 2.14 9.27
N ASP A 232 -2.07 2.09 9.37
CA ASP A 232 -1.28 3.14 10.01
C ASP A 232 -0.40 3.84 8.97
N ALA A 233 -0.41 5.17 8.95
CA ALA A 233 0.43 5.98 8.08
C ALA A 233 1.22 6.98 8.91
N ILE A 234 2.53 6.84 8.93
CA ILE A 234 3.42 7.55 9.87
C ILE A 234 4.74 7.92 9.19
N HIS A 235 5.61 8.66 9.89
CA HIS A 235 6.97 8.95 9.46
C HIS A 235 7.10 9.72 8.14
N GLY A 236 6.29 10.78 7.97
CA GLY A 236 6.29 11.63 6.79
C GLY A 236 5.58 11.01 5.59
N SER A 237 4.77 9.97 5.80
CA SER A 237 3.96 9.37 4.74
C SER A 237 2.96 10.39 4.17
N THR A 238 2.78 10.40 2.84
CA THR A 238 1.93 11.39 2.17
C THR A 238 1.43 10.91 0.81
N ALA A 239 0.54 11.66 0.17
CA ALA A 239 -0.09 11.28 -1.09
C ALA A 239 -0.76 9.89 -1.02
N ILE A 240 -1.66 9.72 -0.04
CA ILE A 240 -2.34 8.45 0.24
C ILE A 240 -3.83 8.58 -0.05
N THR A 241 -4.42 7.52 -0.63
CA THR A 241 -5.87 7.33 -0.66
C THR A 241 -6.22 6.00 0.00
N ILE A 242 -7.19 6.01 0.91
CA ILE A 242 -7.77 4.84 1.55
C ILE A 242 -9.24 4.84 1.16
N SER A 243 -9.66 3.93 0.28
CA SER A 243 -11.01 3.94 -0.27
C SER A 243 -11.69 2.60 -0.36
N ASN A 244 -13.02 2.58 -0.33
CA ASN A 244 -13.82 1.37 -0.56
C ASN A 244 -13.50 0.17 0.35
N ASN A 245 -12.78 0.38 1.45
CA ASN A 245 -12.41 -0.70 2.34
C ASN A 245 -13.58 -1.03 3.26
N PHE A 246 -13.69 -2.31 3.63
CA PHE A 246 -14.64 -2.79 4.63
C PHE A 246 -13.87 -3.12 5.92
N MET A 247 -14.09 -2.33 6.97
CA MET A 247 -13.35 -2.45 8.23
C MET A 247 -14.30 -2.84 9.36
N THR A 248 -13.98 -3.87 10.13
CA THR A 248 -14.84 -4.35 11.23
C THR A 248 -14.02 -4.91 12.40
N HIS A 249 -14.67 -5.11 13.55
CA HIS A 249 -14.16 -5.88 14.69
C HIS A 249 -12.72 -5.50 15.11
N HIS A 250 -12.50 -4.23 15.43
CA HIS A 250 -11.15 -3.75 15.74
C HIS A 250 -11.16 -2.49 16.60
N ASP A 251 -10.22 -2.36 17.54
CA ASP A 251 -10.17 -1.20 18.45
C ASP A 251 -9.60 0.05 17.75
N LYS A 252 -8.33 -0.02 17.34
CA LYS A 252 -7.56 1.10 16.78
C LYS A 252 -7.56 1.04 15.25
N VAL A 253 -8.50 1.70 14.60
CA VAL A 253 -8.73 1.50 13.15
C VAL A 253 -7.61 2.11 12.29
N MET A 254 -7.40 3.42 12.38
CA MET A 254 -6.48 4.12 11.47
C MET A 254 -5.73 5.24 12.19
N LEU A 255 -4.41 5.14 12.28
CA LEU A 255 -3.56 6.19 12.83
C LEU A 255 -2.85 6.96 11.71
N LEU A 256 -3.06 8.28 11.67
CA LEU A 256 -2.42 9.18 10.71
C LEU A 256 -1.48 10.14 11.45
N GLY A 257 -0.20 9.74 11.55
CA GLY A 257 0.81 10.42 12.35
C GLY A 257 0.94 9.85 13.76
N HIS A 258 2.17 9.50 14.16
CA HIS A 258 2.42 8.73 15.39
C HIS A 258 2.79 9.59 16.60
N SER A 259 3.22 10.83 16.40
CA SER A 259 3.79 11.67 17.47
C SER A 259 3.52 13.14 17.20
N ASP A 260 2.98 13.83 18.23
CA ASP A 260 2.69 15.28 18.20
C ASP A 260 3.94 16.15 17.95
N SER A 261 5.12 15.58 18.17
CA SER A 261 6.42 16.25 17.98
C SER A 261 7.09 15.93 16.65
N TYR A 262 6.53 15.01 15.84
CA TYR A 262 7.17 14.58 14.61
C TYR A 262 6.86 15.52 13.44
N VAL A 263 7.76 16.48 13.20
CA VAL A 263 7.54 17.59 12.27
C VAL A 263 7.36 17.19 10.81
N GLN A 264 7.86 16.02 10.39
CA GLN A 264 7.70 15.57 9.00
C GLN A 264 6.25 15.19 8.67
N ASP A 265 5.44 14.80 9.66
CA ASP A 265 4.03 14.46 9.47
C ASP A 265 3.18 15.72 9.14
N LYS A 266 3.70 16.94 9.28
CA LYS A 266 3.00 18.18 8.86
C LYS A 266 2.68 18.23 7.36
N ASN A 267 3.41 17.47 6.55
CA ASN A 267 3.22 17.38 5.10
C ASN A 267 2.33 16.19 4.70
N MET A 268 1.77 15.47 5.67
CA MET A 268 0.90 14.33 5.42
C MET A 268 -0.38 14.77 4.72
N GLN A 269 -0.73 14.05 3.66
CA GLN A 269 -1.95 14.27 2.88
C GLN A 269 -2.60 12.93 2.59
N VAL A 270 -3.79 12.72 3.14
CA VAL A 270 -4.52 11.45 3.06
C VAL A 270 -5.97 11.72 2.68
N THR A 271 -6.48 10.98 1.70
CA THR A 271 -7.90 10.96 1.34
C THR A 271 -8.53 9.68 1.89
N ILE A 272 -9.58 9.83 2.70
CA ILE A 272 -10.41 8.72 3.19
C ILE A 272 -11.78 8.87 2.55
N ALA A 273 -12.18 7.93 1.68
CA ALA A 273 -13.43 8.05 0.93
C ALA A 273 -14.09 6.70 0.69
N PHE A 274 -15.42 6.63 0.81
CA PHE A 274 -16.22 5.42 0.50
C PHE A 274 -15.90 4.16 1.30
N ASN A 275 -15.09 4.26 2.36
CA ASN A 275 -14.89 3.14 3.28
C ASN A 275 -16.16 2.87 4.06
N HIS A 276 -16.41 1.59 4.33
CA HIS A 276 -17.44 1.16 5.24
C HIS A 276 -16.81 0.83 6.59
N PHE A 277 -17.02 1.72 7.56
CA PHE A 277 -16.68 1.51 8.96
C PHE A 277 -17.83 0.74 9.62
N GLY A 278 -17.68 -0.59 9.67
CA GLY A 278 -18.74 -1.49 10.09
C GLY A 278 -18.76 -1.77 11.59
N GLU A 279 -19.42 -2.86 11.97
CA GLU A 279 -19.63 -3.22 13.36
C GLU A 279 -18.32 -3.58 14.10
N GLY A 280 -18.34 -3.43 15.42
CA GLY A 280 -17.23 -3.81 16.29
C GLY A 280 -16.00 -2.91 16.20
N LEU A 281 -16.07 -1.77 15.51
CA LEU A 281 -15.03 -0.73 15.54
C LEU A 281 -15.18 0.15 16.78
N VAL A 282 -14.06 0.51 17.41
CA VAL A 282 -14.07 1.33 18.64
C VAL A 282 -13.66 2.77 18.38
N GLN A 283 -12.49 3.01 17.76
CA GLN A 283 -11.91 4.36 17.62
C GLN A 283 -10.97 4.49 16.41
N ARG A 284 -10.47 5.72 16.20
CA ARG A 284 -9.51 6.11 15.14
C ARG A 284 -10.04 5.97 13.71
N MET A 285 -11.16 6.63 13.40
CA MET A 285 -11.79 6.60 12.06
C MET A 285 -11.89 8.00 11.39
N PRO A 286 -10.77 8.72 11.14
CA PRO A 286 -9.38 8.45 11.55
C PRO A 286 -9.02 9.05 12.93
N ARG A 287 -7.77 8.86 13.39
CA ARG A 287 -7.13 9.62 14.47
C ARG A 287 -5.81 10.21 14.01
#